data_AF-A0A0S4LIL6-F1
#
_entry.id   AF-A0A0S4LIL6-F1
#
_cell.length_a   1.000
_cell.length_b   1.000
_cell.length_c   1.000
_cell.angle_alpha   90.00
_cell.angle_beta   90.00
_cell.angle_gamma   90.00
#
_symmetry.space_group_name_H-M   'P 1'
#
loop_
_entity.id
_entity.type
_entity.pdbx_description
1 polymer ?
#
loop_
_entity_poly.entity_id
_entity_poly.type
_entity_poly.pdbx_seq_one_letter_code
_entity_poly.pdbx_strand_id
1 'polypeptide(L)'
;MTQTEAVTWIAQVFEIAPDQLTPDTHRDNVPAWDSLGILTLMASLDSDFGIVLTDEDIQTVKTVGDILDVMRRHGTLTSTPS
;
A
#
# COMPACT_ATOMS: atom_id res chain seq x y z
N MET A 1 -2.05 12.16 3.93
CA MET A 1 -2.11 12.10 2.45
C MET A 1 -3.51 11.72 2.00
N THR A 2 -3.87 12.03 0.75
CA THR A 2 -5.09 11.61 0.06
C THR A 2 -4.98 10.17 -0.47
N GLN A 3 -6.10 9.58 -0.87
CA GLN A 3 -6.12 8.24 -1.47
C GLN A 3 -5.26 8.17 -2.74
N THR A 4 -5.37 9.18 -3.62
CA THR A 4 -4.60 9.23 -4.87
C THR A 4 -3.10 9.28 -4.61
N GLU A 5 -2.65 10.10 -3.64
CA GLU A 5 -1.24 10.16 -3.26
C GLU A 5 -0.74 8.82 -2.72
N ALA A 6 -1.55 8.13 -1.91
CA ALA A 6 -1.19 6.82 -1.39
C ALA A 6 -1.10 5.76 -2.50
N VAL A 7 -2.04 5.76 -3.46
CA VAL A 7 -1.95 4.86 -4.63
C VAL A 7 -0.69 5.15 -5.46
N THR A 8 -0.36 6.42 -5.67
CA THR A 8 0.88 6.81 -6.35
C THR A 8 2.12 6.33 -5.60
N TRP A 9 2.14 6.47 -4.28
CA TRP A 9 3.23 5.98 -3.46
C TRP A 9 3.37 4.45 -3.53
N ILE A 10 2.26 3.70 -3.46
CA ILE A 10 2.25 2.24 -3.62
C ILE A 10 2.80 1.86 -5.00
N ALA A 11 2.43 2.59 -6.05
CA ALA A 11 2.95 2.37 -7.40
C ALA A 11 4.47 2.54 -7.47
N GLN A 12 5.00 3.57 -6.80
CA GLN A 12 6.44 3.82 -6.72
C GLN A 12 7.17 2.71 -5.96
N VAL A 13 6.61 2.23 -4.84
CA VAL A 13 7.17 1.12 -4.06
C VAL A 13 7.30 -0.15 -4.90
N PHE A 14 6.32 -0.42 -5.75
CA PHE A 14 6.31 -1.57 -6.66
C PHE A 14 6.94 -1.28 -8.03
N GLU A 15 7.51 -0.09 -8.23
CA GLU A 15 8.12 0.37 -9.49
C GLU A 15 7.20 0.21 -10.72
N ILE A 16 5.90 0.48 -10.54
CA ILE A 16 4.89 0.43 -11.60
C ILE A 16 4.17 1.77 -11.80
N ALA A 17 3.45 1.90 -12.90
CA ALA A 17 2.67 3.11 -13.18
C ALA A 17 1.45 3.20 -12.27
N PRO A 18 1.18 4.37 -11.64
CA PRO A 18 0.02 4.55 -10.76
C PRO A 18 -1.31 4.37 -11.48
N ASP A 19 -1.35 4.65 -12.79
CA ASP A 19 -2.53 4.43 -13.63
C ASP A 19 -2.88 2.95 -13.82
N GLN A 20 -1.97 2.03 -13.47
CA GLN A 20 -2.21 0.58 -13.50
C GLN A 20 -2.72 0.03 -12.17
N LEU A 21 -2.73 0.84 -11.12
CA LEU A 21 -3.22 0.47 -9.81
C LEU A 21 -4.56 1.13 -9.52
N THR A 22 -5.48 0.32 -9.02
CA THR A 22 -6.76 0.76 -8.48
C THR A 22 -6.89 0.20 -7.07
N PRO A 23 -7.73 0.78 -6.19
CA PRO A 23 -8.00 0.21 -4.88
C PRO A 23 -8.45 -1.27 -4.93
N ASP A 24 -9.14 -1.67 -6.00
CA ASP A 24 -9.59 -3.05 -6.22
C ASP A 24 -8.52 -3.97 -6.82
N THR A 25 -7.34 -3.44 -7.18
CA THR A 25 -6.27 -4.26 -7.75
C THR A 25 -5.73 -5.24 -6.72
N HIS A 26 -5.91 -6.54 -7.02
CA HIS A 26 -5.40 -7.64 -6.21
C HIS A 26 -3.89 -7.86 -6.44
N ARG A 27 -3.16 -8.24 -5.39
CA ARG A 27 -1.71 -8.50 -5.43
C ARG A 27 -1.31 -9.56 -6.45
N ASP A 28 -2.16 -10.55 -6.68
CA ASP A 28 -1.90 -11.62 -7.67
C ASP A 28 -1.82 -11.07 -9.10
N ASN A 29 -2.40 -9.89 -9.35
CA ASN A 29 -2.31 -9.19 -10.64
C ASN A 29 -1.12 -8.24 -10.73
N VAL A 30 -0.34 -8.09 -9.65
CA VAL A 30 0.82 -7.22 -9.56
C VAL A 30 2.06 -8.09 -9.35
N PRO A 31 2.82 -8.42 -10.41
CA PRO A 31 3.99 -9.30 -10.30
C PRO A 31 5.06 -8.79 -9.33
N ALA A 32 5.17 -7.47 -9.17
CA ALA A 32 6.08 -6.83 -8.22
C ALA A 32 5.67 -7.08 -6.76
N TRP A 33 4.43 -7.50 -6.49
CA TRP A 33 3.87 -7.74 -5.16
C TRP A 33 3.94 -9.22 -4.74
N ASP A 34 5.13 -9.80 -4.89
CA ASP A 34 5.55 -11.10 -4.37
C ASP A 34 6.35 -10.90 -3.05
N SER A 35 7.16 -11.86 -2.63
CA SER A 35 8.04 -11.89 -1.47
C SER A 35 8.94 -10.65 -1.37
N LEU A 36 9.60 -10.24 -2.45
CA LEU A 36 10.45 -9.05 -2.45
C LEU A 36 9.62 -7.76 -2.34
N GLY A 37 8.50 -7.68 -3.06
CA GLY A 37 7.60 -6.53 -2.98
C GLY A 37 7.04 -6.30 -1.58
N ILE A 38 6.69 -7.38 -0.87
CA ILE A 38 6.23 -7.31 0.52
C ILE A 38 7.33 -6.73 1.42
N LEU A 39 8.58 -7.18 1.27
CA LEU A 39 9.70 -6.65 2.05
C LEU A 39 9.95 -5.17 1.75
N THR A 40 9.89 -4.77 0.47
CA THR A 40 10.02 -3.35 0.07
C THR A 40 8.88 -2.52 0.63
N LEU A 41 7.64 -3.02 0.58
CA LEU A 41 6.47 -2.35 1.15
C LEU A 41 6.62 -2.14 2.66
N MET A 42 7.04 -3.17 3.39
CA MET A 42 7.30 -3.06 4.83
C MET A 42 8.35 -2.01 5.15
N ALA A 43 9.49 -2.07 4.46
CA ALA A 43 10.57 -1.12 4.68
C ALA A 43 10.15 0.32 4.34
N SER A 44 9.36 0.50 3.28
CA SER A 44 8.88 1.80 2.85
C SER A 44 7.82 2.36 3.82
N LEU A 45 6.89 1.52 4.30
CA LEU A 45 5.90 1.92 5.31
C LEU A 45 6.56 2.33 6.64
N ASP A 46 7.57 1.59 7.08
CA ASP A 46 8.32 1.88 8.30
C ASP A 46 9.15 3.16 8.15
N SER A 47 9.89 3.29 7.05
CA SER A 47 10.74 4.46 6.78
C SER A 47 9.94 5.75 6.56
N ASP A 48 8.89 5.70 5.73
CA ASP A 48 8.18 6.91 5.31
C ASP A 48 7.10 7.33 6.30
N PHE A 49 6.51 6.38 7.02
CA PHE A 49 5.34 6.62 7.88
C PHE A 49 5.49 6.08 9.31
N GLY A 50 6.55 5.33 9.62
CA GLY A 50 6.70 4.67 10.92
C GLY A 50 5.69 3.55 11.15
N ILE A 51 5.12 2.98 10.07
CA ILE A 51 4.16 1.88 10.15
C ILE A 51 4.90 0.55 10.03
N VAL A 52 4.85 -0.25 11.09
CA VAL A 52 5.36 -1.62 11.08
C VAL A 52 4.21 -2.58 10.76
N LEU A 53 4.26 -3.21 9.58
CA LEU A 53 3.32 -4.29 9.23
C LEU A 53 3.62 -5.54 10.07
N THR A 54 2.59 -6.09 10.70
CA THR A 54 2.67 -7.38 11.38
C THR A 54 2.42 -8.54 10.41
N ASP A 55 2.77 -9.77 10.81
CA ASP A 55 2.46 -10.96 10.02
C ASP A 55 0.97 -11.09 9.68
N GLU A 56 0.08 -10.67 10.58
CA GLU A 56 -1.36 -10.66 10.36
C GLU A 56 -1.76 -9.63 9.30
N ASP A 57 -1.15 -8.45 9.31
CA ASP A 57 -1.38 -7.43 8.27
C ASP A 57 -0.96 -7.97 6.90
N ILE A 58 0.19 -8.63 6.76
CA ILE A 58 0.62 -9.20 5.47
C ILE A 58 -0.38 -10.22 4.93
N GLN A 59 -0.97 -11.03 5.81
CA GLN A 59 -1.94 -12.04 5.41
C GLN A 59 -3.29 -11.44 5.02
N THR A 60 -3.66 -10.30 5.62
CA THR A 60 -4.92 -9.60 5.35
C THR A 60 -4.80 -8.66 4.15
N VAL A 61 -3.62 -8.09 3.90
CA VAL A 61 -3.35 -7.19 2.78
C VAL A 61 -3.22 -8.00 1.48
N LYS A 62 -4.29 -7.95 0.67
CA LYS A 62 -4.39 -8.65 -0.62
C LYS A 62 -4.68 -7.72 -1.78
N THR A 63 -5.17 -6.52 -1.50
CA THR A 63 -5.51 -5.50 -2.49
C THR A 63 -4.86 -4.18 -2.11
N VAL A 64 -4.70 -3.29 -3.10
CA VAL A 64 -4.26 -1.91 -2.85
C VAL A 64 -5.14 -1.23 -1.82
N GLY A 65 -6.45 -1.49 -1.86
CA GLY A 65 -7.44 -1.05 -0.88
C GLY A 65 -7.09 -1.44 0.56
N ASP A 66 -6.56 -2.65 0.78
CA ASP A 66 -6.15 -3.09 2.10
C ASP A 66 -4.93 -2.31 2.61
N ILE A 67 -3.95 -2.01 1.75
CA ILE A 67 -2.80 -1.15 2.12
C ILE A 67 -3.31 0.24 2.53
N LEU A 68 -4.22 0.81 1.73
CA LEU A 68 -4.82 2.11 2.03
C LEU A 68 -5.56 2.08 3.36
N ASP A 69 -6.22 0.97 3.70
CA ASP A 69 -6.90 0.81 4.98
C ASP A 69 -5.91 0.72 6.15
N VAL A 70 -4.80 -0.01 6.01
CA VAL A 70 -3.70 0.00 7.00
C VAL A 70 -3.21 1.44 7.23
N MET A 71 -2.91 2.18 6.17
CA MET A 71 -2.46 3.57 6.27
C MET A 71 -3.52 4.48 6.92
N ARG A 72 -4.81 4.21 6.69
CA ARG A 72 -5.91 4.94 7.33
C ARG A 72 -6.02 4.62 8.81
N ARG A 73 -5.91 3.36 9.22
CA ARG A 73 -5.95 2.93 10.63
C ARG A 73 -4.82 3.56 11.44
N HIS A 74 -3.66 3.77 10.81
CA HIS A 74 -2.50 4.42 11.42
C HIS A 74 -2.53 5.96 11.36
N GLY A 75 -3.57 6.58 10.79
CA GLY A 75 -3.75 8.04 10.76
C GLY A 75 -2.96 8.76 9.67
N THR A 76 -2.29 8.03 8.79
CA THR A 76 -1.45 8.56 7.70
C THR A 76 -2.29 9.02 6.51
N LEU A 77 -3.44 8.36 6.32
CA LEU A 77 -4.39 8.65 5.25
C LEU A 77 -5.56 9.46 5.82
N THR A 78 -5.65 10.73 5.42
CA THR A 78 -6.71 11.63 5.87
C THR A 78 -7.92 11.42 4.98
N SER A 79 -8.98 10.80 5.51
CA SER A 79 -10.29 10.81 4.86
C SER A 79 -10.84 12.24 4.83
N THR A 80 -10.43 13.03 3.85
CA THR A 80 -11.17 14.25 3.49
C THR A 80 -12.13 13.85 2.38
N PRO A 81 -13.46 13.86 2.60
CA PRO A 81 -14.40 13.78 1.50
C PRO A 81 -14.31 15.09 0.74
N SER A 82 -13.91 15.05 -0.52
CA SER A 82 -14.15 16.14 -1.49
C SER A 82 -15.05 15.60 -2.58
#